data_AF-A0ABD3JDT3-F1
#
_entry.id   AF-A0ABD3JDT3-F1
#
_cell.length_a   1.000
_cell.length_b   1.000
_cell.length_c   1.000
_cell.angle_alpha   90.00
_cell.angle_beta   90.00
_cell.angle_gamma   90.00
#
_symmetry.space_group_name_H-M   'P 1'
#
loop_
_entity.id
_entity.type
_entity.pdbx_description
1 polymer ?
#
loop_
_entity_poly.entity_id
_entity_poly.type
_entity_poly.pdbx_seq_one_letter_code
_entity_poly.pdbx_strand_id
1 'polypeptide(L)'
;MRASHRRAPPPFHLHLLLALALVALRAPVAHLPVAGTPGGGGDSIPAPHHGGRRDRKISRWSDLGSMSKAWVYANVNVIRPKEYWDYESLAVQWG
;
A
#
# COMPACT_ATOMS: atom_id res chain seq x y z
N MET A 1 -7.29 -52.20 -6.07
CA MET A 1 -6.87 -50.83 -6.46
C MET A 1 -7.75 -49.83 -5.73
N ARG A 2 -7.22 -49.20 -4.66
CA ARG A 2 -7.95 -48.22 -3.84
C ARG A 2 -7.89 -46.87 -4.55
N ALA A 3 -9.02 -46.35 -5.00
CA ALA A 3 -9.13 -45.01 -5.55
C ALA A 3 -8.92 -43.99 -4.42
N SER A 4 -7.83 -43.24 -4.50
CA SER A 4 -7.56 -42.10 -3.62
C SER A 4 -8.65 -41.04 -3.81
N HIS A 5 -9.51 -40.88 -2.80
CA HIS A 5 -10.44 -39.77 -2.73
C HIS A 5 -9.63 -38.46 -2.66
N ARG A 6 -9.57 -37.75 -3.80
CA ARG A 6 -9.13 -36.35 -3.83
C ARG A 6 -10.22 -35.53 -3.12
N ARG A 7 -10.03 -35.31 -1.83
CA ARG A 7 -10.87 -34.45 -1.00
C ARG A 7 -10.73 -33.03 -1.55
N ALA A 8 -11.78 -32.50 -2.18
CA ALA A 8 -11.82 -31.11 -2.59
C ALA A 8 -11.64 -30.23 -1.35
N PRO A 9 -10.68 -29.27 -1.37
CA PRO A 9 -10.47 -28.40 -0.22
C PRO A 9 -11.74 -27.55 -0.01
N PRO A 10 -12.22 -27.38 1.24
CA PRO A 10 -13.38 -26.54 1.50
C PRO A 10 -13.11 -25.11 1.03
N PRO A 11 -14.14 -24.34 0.61
CA PRO A 11 -13.99 -23.06 -0.08
C PRO A 11 -13.13 -22.04 0.68
N PHE A 12 -13.10 -22.12 2.02
CA PHE A 12 -12.25 -21.29 2.87
C PHE A 12 -10.74 -21.50 2.65
N HIS A 13 -10.33 -22.71 2.28
CA HIS A 13 -8.92 -23.02 2.01
C HIS A 13 -8.46 -22.36 0.71
N LEU A 14 -9.33 -22.23 -0.30
CA LEU A 14 -9.01 -21.52 -1.54
C LEU A 14 -8.82 -20.02 -1.27
N HIS A 15 -9.69 -19.41 -0.47
CA HIS A 15 -9.54 -18.01 -0.08
C HIS A 15 -8.28 -17.77 0.77
N LEU A 16 -8.00 -18.66 1.73
CA LEU A 16 -6.78 -18.59 2.55
C LEU A 16 -5.51 -18.75 1.70
N LEU A 17 -5.50 -19.72 0.77
CA LEU A 17 -4.38 -19.94 -0.15
C LEU A 17 -4.21 -18.76 -1.11
N LEU A 18 -5.30 -18.16 -1.60
CA LEU A 18 -5.27 -16.96 -2.43
C LEU A 18 -4.71 -15.76 -1.67
N ALA A 19 -5.14 -15.56 -0.42
CA ALA A 19 -4.62 -14.51 0.45
C ALA A 19 -3.11 -14.70 0.72
N LEU A 20 -2.67 -15.93 1.02
CA LEU A 20 -1.25 -16.27 1.17
C LEU A 20 -0.45 -16.03 -0.11
N ALA A 21 -0.99 -16.38 -1.28
CA ALA A 21 -0.36 -16.13 -2.56
C ALA A 21 -0.18 -14.63 -2.83
N LEU A 22 -1.20 -13.81 -2.54
CA LEU A 22 -1.13 -12.35 -2.70
C LEU A 22 -0.12 -11.70 -1.75
N VAL A 23 -0.02 -12.20 -0.51
CA VAL A 23 0.97 -11.74 0.48
C VAL A 23 2.39 -12.15 0.07
N ALA A 24 2.59 -13.40 -0.36
CA ALA A 24 3.89 -13.89 -0.82
C ALA A 24 4.35 -13.21 -2.14
N LEU A 25 3.40 -12.86 -3.02
CA LEU A 25 3.69 -12.14 -4.26
C LEU A 25 4.05 -10.67 -4.02
N ARG A 26 3.62 -10.09 -2.89
CA ARG A 26 4.13 -8.80 -2.37
C ARG A 26 5.48 -8.95 -1.68
N ALA A 27 6.39 -9.73 -2.26
CA ALA A 27 7.78 -9.65 -1.91
C ALA A 27 8.25 -8.22 -2.21
N PRO A 28 8.79 -7.47 -1.23
CA PRO A 28 9.59 -6.32 -1.56
C PRO A 28 10.81 -6.89 -2.27
N VAL A 29 10.86 -6.74 -3.60
CA VAL A 29 12.13 -6.75 -4.32
C VAL A 29 12.95 -5.65 -3.65
N ALA A 30 13.79 -6.06 -2.72
CA ALA A 30 14.86 -5.23 -2.21
C ALA A 30 15.71 -4.92 -3.44
N HIS A 31 15.51 -3.73 -3.99
CA HIS A 31 16.42 -3.15 -4.93
C HIS A 31 17.80 -3.16 -4.27
N LEU A 32 18.70 -3.98 -4.81
CA LEU A 32 20.11 -4.00 -4.46
C LEU A 32 20.70 -2.66 -4.95
N PRO A 33 21.22 -1.77 -4.07
CA PRO A 33 22.07 -0.70 -4.54
C PRO A 33 23.41 -1.33 -4.92
N VAL A 34 23.67 -1.37 -6.22
CA VAL A 34 24.92 -1.80 -6.82
C VAL A 34 26.01 -0.76 -6.55
N ALA A 35 27.22 -1.26 -6.25
CA ALA A 35 28.53 -0.65 -6.44
C ALA A 35 28.80 0.78 -5.90
N GLY A 36 29.65 0.85 -4.88
CA GLY A 36 30.35 2.06 -4.49
C GLY A 36 31.55 1.78 -3.58
N THR A 37 32.62 1.21 -4.13
CA THR A 37 33.99 1.26 -3.55
C THR A 37 34.95 1.66 -4.67
N PRO A 38 36.12 2.30 -4.44
CA PRO A 38 36.74 2.78 -3.19
C PRO A 38 37.26 4.25 -3.25
N GLY A 39 37.65 4.82 -2.10
CA GLY A 39 38.79 5.76 -2.06
C GLY A 39 38.57 7.13 -1.39
N GLY A 40 39.39 7.40 -0.37
CA GLY A 40 40.03 8.71 -0.19
C GLY A 40 39.76 9.45 1.12
N GLY A 41 40.76 9.43 2.03
CA GLY A 41 40.99 10.42 3.09
C GLY A 41 40.02 10.33 4.27
N GLY A 42 40.44 9.93 5.48
CA GLY A 42 41.49 10.62 6.23
C GLY A 42 40.94 11.95 6.73
N ASP A 43 40.25 11.94 7.88
CA ASP A 43 40.57 12.81 9.02
C ASP A 43 39.51 12.65 10.13
N SER A 44 40.00 12.10 11.24
CA SER A 44 39.39 11.98 12.55
C SER A 44 39.17 13.34 13.23
N ILE A 45 38.04 13.55 13.93
CA ILE A 45 37.97 14.19 15.27
C ILE A 45 36.71 13.67 16.03
N PRO A 46 36.80 13.36 17.35
CA PRO A 46 35.76 12.67 18.13
C PRO A 46 34.95 13.61 19.05
N ALA A 47 33.71 13.22 19.40
CA ALA A 47 33.15 13.18 20.78
C ALA A 47 31.61 13.06 20.79
N PRO A 48 31.02 12.37 21.79
CA PRO A 48 29.59 12.10 21.85
C PRO A 48 28.86 13.22 22.61
N HIS A 49 28.05 14.01 21.90
CA HIS A 49 27.13 14.96 22.54
C HIS A 49 25.80 14.28 22.89
N HIS A 50 25.61 14.14 24.21
CA HIS A 50 24.36 14.12 24.95
C HIS A 50 23.05 14.27 24.16
N GLY A 51 22.16 13.28 24.37
CA GLY A 51 20.84 13.60 24.93
C GLY A 51 19.94 14.49 24.09
N GLY A 52 19.66 14.08 22.86
CA GLY A 52 18.54 14.60 22.10
C GLY A 52 17.62 13.47 21.69
N ARG A 53 16.92 12.87 22.65
CA ARG A 53 15.76 12.01 22.35
C ARG A 53 14.80 12.88 21.57
N ARG A 54 14.83 12.74 20.23
CA ARG A 54 13.85 13.35 19.33
C ARG A 54 12.53 12.71 19.70
N ASP A 55 11.83 13.29 20.66
CA ASP A 55 10.39 13.18 20.81
C ASP A 55 9.82 13.74 19.51
N ARG A 56 9.80 12.88 18.49
CA ARG A 56 8.98 13.01 17.31
C ARG A 56 7.57 12.84 17.83
N LYS A 57 7.08 13.87 18.53
CA LYS A 57 5.67 14.02 18.87
C LYS A 57 5.02 14.11 17.52
N ILE A 58 4.51 12.96 17.10
CA ILE A 58 3.79 12.79 15.88
C ILE A 58 2.58 13.72 16.01
N SER A 59 2.67 14.94 15.49
CA SER A 59 1.55 15.88 15.32
C SER A 59 0.46 15.31 14.40
N ARG A 60 0.62 14.06 13.92
CA ARG A 60 -0.15 13.47 12.82
C ARG A 60 -1.65 13.55 13.03
N TRP A 61 -2.18 13.60 14.25
CA TRP A 61 -3.64 13.62 14.40
C TRP A 61 -4.27 14.97 14.00
N SER A 62 -3.61 16.08 14.32
CA SER A 62 -4.10 17.42 13.94
C SER A 62 -4.00 17.65 12.43
N ASP A 63 -3.00 17.06 11.78
CA ASP A 63 -2.80 17.17 10.33
C ASP A 63 -3.66 16.16 9.54
N LEU A 64 -4.07 15.03 10.15
CA LEU A 64 -5.01 14.05 9.57
C LEU A 64 -6.44 14.60 9.42
N GLY A 65 -6.76 15.72 10.09
CA GLY A 65 -8.03 16.42 9.95
C GLY A 65 -8.07 17.43 8.80
N SER A 66 -6.94 17.66 8.11
CA SER A 66 -6.92 18.53 6.93
C SER A 66 -7.61 17.84 5.74
N MET A 67 -8.53 18.55 5.09
CA MET A 67 -9.19 18.03 3.89
C MET A 67 -8.14 17.86 2.78
N SER A 68 -8.10 16.70 2.16
CA SER A 68 -7.25 16.43 1.00
C SER A 68 -8.06 16.43 -0.30
N LYS A 69 -7.37 16.68 -1.42
CA LYS A 69 -7.95 16.67 -2.76
C LYS A 69 -7.11 15.78 -3.67
N ALA A 70 -7.75 15.11 -4.63
CA ALA A 70 -7.03 14.29 -5.60
C ALA A 70 -6.07 15.15 -6.44
N TRP A 71 -4.92 14.58 -6.82
CA TRP A 71 -3.88 15.28 -7.56
C TRP A 71 -4.25 15.50 -9.03
N VAL A 72 -5.04 14.58 -9.58
CA VAL A 72 -5.48 14.61 -10.97
C VAL A 72 -6.96 14.23 -10.99
N TYR A 73 -7.71 14.81 -11.93
CA TYR A 73 -9.14 14.52 -12.14
C TYR A 73 -10.08 14.83 -10.97
N ALA A 74 -9.65 15.63 -9.99
CA ALA A 74 -10.41 15.91 -8.78
C ALA A 74 -11.82 16.51 -9.01
N ASN A 75 -12.04 17.15 -10.17
CA ASN A 75 -13.28 17.84 -10.50
C ASN A 75 -13.99 17.25 -11.74
N VAL A 76 -13.62 16.05 -12.21
CA VAL A 76 -14.20 15.50 -13.44
C VAL A 76 -15.71 15.34 -13.32
N ASN A 77 -16.21 14.91 -12.17
CA ASN A 77 -17.65 14.70 -11.98
C ASN A 77 -18.44 16.03 -11.97
N VAL A 78 -17.79 17.16 -11.68
CA VAL A 78 -18.46 18.47 -11.61
C VAL A 78 -18.82 19.00 -13.00
N ILE A 79 -18.02 18.69 -14.02
CA ILE A 79 -18.26 19.12 -15.41
C ILE A 79 -19.11 18.13 -16.21
N ARG A 80 -19.41 16.96 -15.66
CA ARG A 80 -20.20 15.92 -16.33
C ARG A 80 -21.68 16.12 -16.02
N PRO A 81 -22.58 15.75 -16.95
CA PRO A 81 -24.01 15.67 -16.66
C PRO A 81 -24.28 14.80 -15.43
N LYS A 82 -25.36 15.10 -14.70
CA LYS A 82 -25.71 14.42 -13.45
C LYS A 82 -25.92 12.92 -13.66
N GLU A 83 -26.48 12.55 -14.82
CA GLU A 83 -26.76 11.17 -15.23
C GLU A 83 -25.50 10.29 -15.30
N TYR A 84 -24.31 10.88 -15.40
CA TYR A 84 -23.04 10.15 -15.43
C TYR A 84 -22.63 9.58 -14.07
N TRP A 85 -22.85 10.35 -13.00
CA TRP A 85 -22.32 10.05 -11.66
C TRP A 85 -23.41 9.80 -10.63
N ASP A 86 -24.65 10.25 -10.86
CA ASP A 86 -25.79 10.02 -9.97
C ASP A 86 -26.43 8.65 -10.22
N TYR A 87 -25.74 7.60 -9.78
CA TYR A 87 -26.21 6.22 -9.91
C TYR A 87 -27.51 5.94 -9.14
N GLU A 88 -27.84 6.74 -8.12
CA GLU A 88 -29.10 6.60 -7.36
C GLU A 88 -30.33 6.82 -8.26
N SER A 89 -30.20 7.62 -9.31
CA SER A 89 -31.27 7.88 -10.29
C SER A 89 -31.27 6.89 -11.46
N LEU A 90 -30.35 5.91 -11.51
CA LEU A 90 -30.22 4.99 -12.63
C LEU A 90 -31.33 3.92 -12.62
N ALA A 91 -32.23 3.97 -13.60
CA ALA A 91 -33.23 2.93 -13.82
C ALA A 91 -32.62 1.71 -14.51
N VAL A 92 -32.36 0.64 -13.76
CA VAL A 92 -31.82 -0.61 -14.30
C VAL A 92 -32.93 -1.50 -14.87
N GLN A 93 -32.78 -1.91 -16.12
CA GLN A 93 -33.62 -2.92 -16.76
C GLN A 93 -33.06 -4.30 -16.44
N TRP A 94 -33.70 -4.98 -15.48
CA TRP A 94 -33.42 -6.38 -15.18
C TRP A 94 -34.21 -7.23 -16.17
N GLY A 95 -33.51 -8.06 -16.95
CA GLY A 95 -34.10 -8.99 -17.91
C GLY A 95 -34.70 -10.23 -17.25
#